data_AF-A0A2T4PXF8-F1
#
_entry.id   AF-A0A2T4PXF8-F1
#
_cell.length_a   1.000
_cell.length_b   1.000
_cell.length_c   1.000
_cell.angle_alpha   90.00
_cell.angle_beta   90.00
_cell.angle_gamma   90.00
#
_symmetry.space_group_name_H-M   'P 1'
#
loop_
_entity.id
_entity.type
_entity.pdbx_description
1 polymer ?
#
loop_
_entity_poly.entity_id
_entity_poly.type
_entity_poly.pdbx_seq_one_letter_code
_entity_poly.pdbx_strand_id
1 'polypeptide(L)' 'MNNGTVKWFNSEKGFGFIEREDGSDVFV' A
#
# COMPACT_ATOMS: atom_id res chain seq x y z
N MET A 1 6.58 4.01 -13.40
CA MET A 1 6.08 4.32 -12.05
C MET A 1 5.00 3.31 -11.75
N ASN A 2 5.12 2.53 -10.67
CA ASN A 2 4.06 1.61 -10.27
C ASN A 2 2.98 2.42 -9.55
N ASN A 3 1.81 2.55 -10.16
CA ASN A 3 0.66 3.20 -9.55
C ASN A 3 -0.12 2.18 -8.70
N GLY A 4 -0.66 2.63 -7.57
CA GLY A 4 -1.44 1.80 -6.66
C GLY A 4 -2.19 2.67 -5.66
N THR A 5 -3.23 2.12 -5.05
CA THR A 5 -4.07 2.81 -4.06
C THR A 5 -3.65 2.40 -2.65
N VAL A 6 -3.48 3.38 -1.75
CA VAL A 6 -3.22 3.09 -0.34
C VAL A 6 -4.45 2.38 0.23
N LYS A 7 -4.27 1.11 0.58
CA LYS A 7 -5.34 0.27 1.15
C LYS A 7 -5.50 0.55 2.64
N TRP A 8 -4.37 0.66 3.34
CA TRP A 8 -4.32 0.95 4.76
C TRP A 8 -2.94 1.47 5.14
N PHE A 9 -2.87 2.43 6.07
CA PHE A 9 -1.61 2.98 6.56
C PHE A 9 -1.73 3.31 8.04
N ASN A 10 -0.74 2.89 8.83
CA ASN A 10 -0.61 3.30 10.22
C ASN A 10 0.51 4.34 10.34
N SER A 11 0.13 5.59 10.58
CA SER A 11 1.05 6.73 10.69
C SER A 11 1.92 6.70 11.94
N GLU A 12 1.44 6.13 13.04
CA GLU A 12 2.20 6.02 14.29
C GLU A 12 3.35 5.02 14.17
N LYS A 13 3.12 3.93 13.42
CA LYS A 13 4.11 2.87 13.21
C LYS A 13 4.91 3.04 11.92
N GLY A 14 4.47 3.90 11.01
CA GLY A 14 5.18 4.23 9.77
C GLY A 14 5.17 3.12 8.73
N PHE A 15 4.14 2.26 8.71
CA PHE A 15 4.00 1.21 7.71
C PHE A 15 2.55 1.03 7.24
N GLY A 16 2.36 0.40 6.09
CA GLY A 16 1.05 0.13 5.52
C GLY A 16 1.06 -0.87 4.37
N PHE A 17 -0.08 -0.91 3.68
CA PHE A 17 -0.30 -1.72 2.50
C PHE A 17 -0.85 -0.88 1.36
N ILE A 18 -0.33 -1.12 0.16
CA ILE A 18 -0.79 -0.54 -1.10
C ILE A 18 -1.34 -1.67 -1.96
N GLU A 19 -2.55 -1.49 -2.48
CA GLU A 19 -3.13 -2.37 -3.47
C GLU A 19 -2.69 -1.91 -4.86
N ARG A 20 -2.15 -2.83 -5.65
CA ARG A 20 -1.79 -2.60 -7.06
C ARG A 20 -2.96 -2.92 -7.99
N GLU A 21 -2.90 -2.37 -9.20
CA GLU A 21 -3.89 -2.64 -10.25
C GLU A 21 -4.00 -4.13 -10.65
N ASP A 22 -2.96 -4.92 -10.39
CA ASP A 22 -2.95 -6.38 -10.60
C ASP A 22 -3.58 -7.17 -9.44
N GLY A 23 -4.09 -6.47 -8.41
CA GLY A 23 -4.70 -7.06 -7.21
C GLY A 23 -3.68 -7.58 -6.19
N SER A 24 -2.38 -7.32 -6.39
CA SER A 24 -1.36 -7.68 -5.40
C SER A 24 -1.22 -6.60 -4.32
N ASP A 25 -1.09 -7.06 -3.07
CA ASP A 25 -0.85 -6.19 -1.91
C ASP A 25 0.66 -6.03 -1.68
N VAL A 26 1.10 -4.78 -1.48
CA VAL A 26 2.50 -4.40 -1.27
C VAL A 26 2.66 -3.78 0.11
N PHE A 27 3.58 -4.31 0.90
CA PHE A 27 3.96 -3.72 2.18
C PHE A 27 4.93 -2.55 1.98
N VAL A 28 4.70 -1.44 2.69
CA VAL A 28 5.52 -0.22 2.67
C VAL A 28 5.75 0.32 4.06
#